data_AF-A0A5B0FY81-F1
#
_entry.id   AF-A0A5B0FY81-F1
#
_cell.length_a   1.000
_cell.length_b   1.000
_cell.length_c   1.000
_cell.angle_alpha   90.00
_cell.angle_beta   90.00
_cell.angle_gamma   90.00
#
_symmetry.space_group_name_H-M   'P 1'
#
loop_
_entity.id
_entity.type
_entity.pdbx_description
1 polymer ?
#
loop_
_entity_poly.entity_id
_entity_poly.type
_entity_poly.pdbx_seq_one_letter_code
_entity_poly.pdbx_strand_id
1 'polypeptide(L)'
;DYPRALSELYRVTKPGGRIVVLEFSTPTFAPFGKVYKKYIMKAIPPVARAISSNPESYVYLAESIIDWPDQRTLAQKFAQAGWQDVKY
;
A
#
# COMPACT_ATOMS: atom_id res chain seq x y z
N ASP A 1 8.03 -3.33 8.98
CA ASP A 1 7.97 -4.59 8.21
C ASP A 1 6.54 -5.12 8.19
N TYR A 2 5.82 -4.94 7.08
CA TYR A 2 4.39 -5.24 7.01
C TYR A 2 4.03 -6.74 7.14
N PRO A 3 4.81 -7.73 6.64
CA PRO A 3 4.48 -9.15 6.81
C PRO A 3 4.45 -9.59 8.28
N ARG A 4 5.35 -9.04 9.11
CA ARG A 4 5.31 -9.26 10.56
C ARG A 4 4.03 -8.69 11.16
N ALA A 5 3.61 -7.49 10.72
CA ALA A 5 2.34 -6.91 11.16
C ALA A 5 1.13 -7.78 10.74
N LEU A 6 1.13 -8.36 9.53
CA LEU A 6 0.06 -9.27 9.09
C LEU A 6 -0.04 -10.53 9.96
N SER A 7 1.11 -11.04 10.40
CA SER A 7 1.20 -12.19 11.31
C SER A 7 0.72 -11.84 12.72
N GLU A 8 1.05 -10.65 13.21
CA GLU A 8 0.53 -10.16 14.50
C GLU A 8 -0.98 -9.91 14.44
N LEU A 9 -1.49 -9.34 13.35
CA LEU A 9 -2.93 -9.19 13.12
C LEU A 9 -3.64 -10.55 13.18
N TYR A 10 -3.04 -11.59 12.58
CA TYR A 10 -3.58 -12.95 12.63
C TYR A 10 -3.62 -13.48 14.07
N ARG A 11 -2.52 -13.32 14.82
CA ARG A 11 -2.40 -13.81 16.21
C ARG A 11 -3.41 -13.18 17.16
N VAL A 12 -3.71 -11.89 17.01
CA VAL A 12 -4.59 -11.15 17.94
C VAL A 12 -6.07 -11.20 17.55
N THR A 13 -6.37 -11.57 16.30
CA THR A 13 -7.76 -11.66 15.84
C THR A 13 -8.40 -12.94 16.38
N LYS A 14 -9.60 -12.82 16.97
CA LYS A 14 -10.35 -13.98 17.46
C LYS A 14 -10.68 -14.94 16.31
N PRO A 15 -10.78 -16.25 16.55
CA PRO A 15 -11.28 -17.20 15.55
C PRO A 15 -12.61 -16.74 14.94
N GLY A 16 -12.71 -16.76 13.61
CA GLY A 16 -13.87 -16.25 12.86
C GLY A 16 -13.90 -14.73 12.64
N GLY A 17 -12.94 -13.99 13.18
CA GLY A 17 -12.79 -12.55 12.94
C GLY A 17 -12.37 -12.22 11.51
N ARG A 18 -12.67 -10.98 11.09
CA ARG A 18 -12.31 -10.44 9.77
C ARG A 18 -11.52 -9.17 9.92
N ILE A 19 -10.56 -8.98 9.03
CA ILE A 19 -9.87 -7.71 8.82
C ILE A 19 -10.28 -7.08 7.49
N VAL A 20 -10.25 -5.76 7.44
CA VAL A 20 -10.46 -4.98 6.21
C VAL A 20 -9.33 -3.96 6.13
N VAL A 21 -8.63 -3.92 5.01
CA VAL A 21 -7.53 -2.98 4.77
C VAL A 21 -7.93 -2.06 3.64
N LEU A 22 -7.95 -0.75 3.93
CA LEU A 22 -8.14 0.29 2.93
C LEU A 22 -6.79 1.02 2.78
N GLU A 23 -6.10 0.74 1.68
CA GLU A 23 -4.78 1.28 1.40
C GLU A 23 -4.58 1.55 -0.09
N PHE A 24 -3.52 2.30 -0.41
CA PHE A 24 -3.09 2.49 -1.79
C PHE A 24 -2.67 1.17 -2.45
N SER A 25 -2.79 1.10 -3.78
CA SER A 25 -2.30 -0.03 -4.55
C SER A 25 -2.01 0.34 -6.01
N THR A 26 -1.62 -0.66 -6.81
CA THR A 26 -1.29 -0.45 -8.23
C THR A 26 -2.56 -0.58 -9.10
N PRO A 27 -2.87 0.40 -9.97
CA PRO A 27 -3.97 0.27 -10.91
C PRO A 27 -3.80 -0.94 -11.86
N THR A 28 -4.89 -1.66 -12.13
CA THR A 28 -4.86 -2.91 -12.91
C THR A 28 -4.70 -2.69 -14.42
N PHE A 29 -5.13 -1.54 -14.94
CA PHE A 29 -4.91 -1.19 -16.35
C PHE A 29 -3.47 -0.76 -16.57
N ALA A 30 -2.66 -1.66 -17.16
CA ALA A 30 -1.20 -1.51 -17.25
C ALA A 30 -0.71 -0.16 -17.85
N PRO A 31 -1.31 0.40 -18.91
CA PRO A 31 -0.91 1.72 -19.41
C PRO A 31 -1.10 2.82 -18.36
N PHE A 32 -2.24 2.82 -17.67
CA PHE A 32 -2.50 3.78 -16.60
C PHE A 32 -1.61 3.53 -15.38
N GLY A 33 -1.35 2.28 -15.00
CA GLY A 33 -0.43 1.95 -13.90
C GLY A 33 0.99 2.49 -14.13
N LYS A 34 1.50 2.40 -15.37
CA LYS A 34 2.81 2.98 -15.74
C LYS A 34 2.82 4.50 -15.63
N VAL A 35 1.77 5.15 -16.13
CA VAL A 35 1.59 6.61 -16.03
C VAL A 35 1.49 7.02 -14.57
N TYR A 36 0.60 6.39 -13.80
CA TYR A 36 0.36 6.64 -12.39
C TYR A 36 1.66 6.60 -11.56
N LYS A 37 2.45 5.52 -11.64
CA LYS A 37 3.73 5.40 -10.92
C LYS A 37 4.74 6.47 -11.34
N LYS A 38 4.86 6.74 -12.64
CA LYS A 38 5.81 7.73 -13.18
C LYS A 38 5.41 9.16 -12.83
N TYR A 39 4.12 9.46 -12.82
CA TYR A 39 3.59 10.79 -12.55
C TYR A 39 3.57 11.10 -11.05
N ILE A 40 3.18 10.16 -10.19
CA ILE A 40 3.25 10.35 -8.73
C ILE A 40 4.66 10.75 -8.29
N MET A 41 5.69 10.03 -8.76
CA MET A 41 7.09 10.32 -8.41
C MET A 41 7.57 11.70 -8.87
N LYS A 42 7.03 12.20 -9.99
CA LYS A 42 7.51 13.43 -10.61
C LYS A 42 6.69 14.65 -10.23
N ALA A 43 5.41 14.49 -9.95
CA ALA A 43 4.48 15.59 -9.75
C ALA A 43 4.29 15.93 -8.27
N ILE A 44 4.26 14.94 -7.36
CA ILE A 44 4.00 15.21 -5.94
C ILE A 44 5.12 16.03 -5.29
N PRO A 45 6.42 15.70 -5.44
CA PRO A 45 7.47 16.43 -4.74
C PRO A 45 7.61 17.92 -5.12
N PRO A 46 7.57 18.32 -6.41
CA PRO A 46 7.64 19.74 -6.78
C PRO A 46 6.43 20.55 -6.31
N VAL A 47 5.22 19.97 -6.42
CA VAL A 47 3.98 20.64 -5.96
C VAL A 47 4.02 20.80 -4.45
N ALA A 48 4.39 19.75 -3.70
CA ALA A 48 4.53 19.82 -2.26
C ALA A 48 5.57 20.85 -1.80
N ARG A 49 6.72 20.94 -2.46
CA ARG A 49 7.73 21.98 -2.18
C ARG A 49 7.22 23.40 -2.41
N ALA A 50 6.29 23.58 -3.36
CA ALA A 50 5.77 24.90 -3.70
C ALA A 50 4.65 25.37 -2.75
N ILE A 51 3.84 24.45 -2.20
CA ILE A 51 2.61 24.80 -1.45
C ILE A 51 2.59 24.32 0.00
N SER A 52 3.44 23.36 0.38
CA SER A 52 3.40 22.75 1.70
C SER A 52 4.42 23.35 2.65
N SER A 53 4.00 23.57 3.90
CA SER A 53 4.91 23.83 5.02
C SER A 53 5.73 22.61 5.44
N ASN A 54 5.43 21.41 4.92
CA ASN A 54 6.18 20.18 5.18
C ASN A 54 6.33 19.32 3.90
N PRO A 55 7.24 19.70 2.98
CA PRO A 55 7.46 18.98 1.72
C PRO A 55 7.96 17.55 1.90
N GLU A 56 8.72 17.27 2.97
CA GLU A 56 9.30 15.95 3.25
C GLU A 56 8.23 14.88 3.48
N SER A 57 7.12 15.24 4.14
CA SER A 57 6.00 14.31 4.36
C SER A 57 5.34 13.85 3.06
N TYR A 58 5.31 14.70 2.04
CA TYR A 58 4.76 14.35 0.73
C TYR A 58 5.71 13.50 -0.11
N VAL A 59 7.02 13.73 0.05
CA VAL A 59 8.04 12.84 -0.54
C VAL A 59 7.89 11.45 0.06
N TYR A 60 7.84 11.37 1.40
CA TYR A 60 7.61 10.10 2.10
C TYR A 60 6.29 9.43 1.71
N LEU A 61 5.21 10.20 1.53
CA LEU A 61 3.93 9.67 1.05
C LEU A 61 4.07 9.05 -0.34
N ALA A 62 4.71 9.76 -1.28
CA ALA A 62 4.90 9.25 -2.63
C ALA A 62 5.77 7.98 -2.66
N GLU A 63 6.86 7.97 -1.88
CA GLU A 63 7.74 6.80 -1.74
C GLU A 63 7.01 5.60 -1.13
N SER A 64 6.28 5.81 -0.03
CA SER A 64 5.54 4.73 0.64
C SER A 64 4.44 4.13 -0.22
N ILE A 65 3.75 4.91 -1.06
CA ILE A 65 2.75 4.41 -2.03
C ILE A 65 3.40 3.48 -3.07
N ILE A 66 4.65 3.74 -3.45
CA ILE A 66 5.34 2.98 -4.51
C ILE A 66 5.97 1.72 -3.99
N ASP A 67 6.52 1.77 -2.78
CA ASP A 67 7.09 0.62 -2.10
C ASP A 67 6.00 -0.35 -1.60
N TRP A 68 4.76 0.11 -1.47
CA TRP A 68 3.64 -0.71 -1.06
C TRP A 68 3.30 -1.80 -2.11
N PRO A 69 3.05 -3.05 -1.70
CA PRO A 69 2.73 -4.14 -2.61
C PRO A 69 1.42 -3.90 -3.39
N ASP A 70 1.35 -4.48 -4.59
CA ASP A 70 0.08 -4.58 -5.31
C ASP A 70 -0.91 -5.52 -4.60
N GLN A 71 -2.16 -5.51 -5.05
CA GLN A 71 -3.25 -6.24 -4.40
C GLN A 71 -2.98 -7.75 -4.34
N ARG A 72 -2.46 -8.33 -5.42
CA ARG A 72 -2.15 -9.76 -5.51
C ARG A 72 -1.01 -10.13 -4.56
N THR A 73 0.05 -9.33 -4.53
CA THR A 73 1.22 -9.55 -3.68
C THR A 73 0.85 -9.41 -2.21
N LEU A 74 0.04 -8.40 -1.87
CA LEU A 74 -0.48 -8.22 -0.51
C LEU A 74 -1.37 -9.39 -0.09
N ALA A 75 -2.26 -9.86 -0.97
CA ALA A 75 -3.12 -11.00 -0.70
C ALA A 75 -2.32 -12.29 -0.45
N GLN A 76 -1.24 -12.52 -1.21
CA GLN A 76 -0.33 -13.64 -0.97
C GLN A 76 0.36 -13.52 0.39
N LYS A 77 0.73 -12.31 0.81
CA LYS A 77 1.35 -12.07 2.13
C LYS A 77 0.36 -12.32 3.28
N PHE A 78 -0.92 -11.98 3.09
CA PHE A 78 -1.98 -12.37 4.03
C PHE A 78 -2.13 -13.89 4.13
N ALA A 79 -2.19 -14.59 3.00
CA ALA A 79 -2.27 -16.06 2.98
C ALA A 79 -1.06 -16.71 3.66
N GLN A 80 0.16 -16.19 3.43
CA GLN A 80 1.39 -16.65 4.10
C GLN A 80 1.35 -16.46 5.62
N ALA A 81 0.63 -15.44 6.11
CA ALA A 81 0.44 -15.19 7.54
C ALA A 81 -0.67 -16.05 8.20
N GLY A 82 -1.38 -16.89 7.42
CA GLY A 82 -2.40 -17.82 7.90
C GLY A 82 -3.85 -17.40 7.61
N TRP A 83 -4.07 -16.20 7.05
CA TRP A 83 -5.41 -15.72 6.71
C TRP A 83 -6.04 -16.54 5.58
N GLN A 84 -7.34 -16.79 5.70
CA GLN A 84 -8.15 -17.52 4.73
C GLN A 84 -9.12 -16.56 4.02
N ASP A 85 -9.68 -16.99 2.89
CA ASP A 85 -10.69 -16.23 2.12
C ASP A 85 -10.28 -14.80 1.73
N VAL A 86 -8.99 -14.59 1.45
CA VAL A 86 -8.42 -13.27 1.11
C VAL A 86 -8.94 -12.78 -0.24
N LYS A 87 -9.47 -11.54 -0.30
CA LYS A 87 -10.04 -10.90 -1.49
C LYS A 87 -9.60 -9.45 -1.62
N TYR A 88 -9.56 -8.94 -2.85
CA TYR A 88 -9.21 -7.57 -3.22
C TYR A 88 -9.91 -7.14 -4.51
#